data_AF-A0A4R0XNI9-F1
#
_entry.id   AF-A0A4R0XNI9-F1
#
_cell.length_a   1.000
_cell.length_b   1.000
_cell.length_c   1.000
_cell.angle_alpha   90.00
_cell.angle_beta   90.00
_cell.angle_gamma   90.00
#
_symmetry.space_group_name_H-M   'P 1'
#
loop_
_entity.id
_entity.type
_entity.pdbx_description
1 polymer ?
#
loop_
_entity_poly.entity_id
_entity_poly.type
_entity_poly.pdbx_seq_one_letter_code
_entity_poly.pdbx_strand_id
1 'polypeptide(L)'
;MSKRLKFFLSHLSLSFLIALLVIGLVFFIWYPSPLATAVGVTHIFLMLLVIDVILGPFLGLLVYKEGKKTLKFDLSVIILIQIAALCYGVFSIEQGRPAWLVFHADRFELVRKNDIILENIDQAQPQFQQISWTGPQFAAVKLAVSPQQRQNDMFTEVLGGISLAQRPERYVELTQAKNQIRQRALQLKELEQYNSKTHVEKTLAEYPKANAWLPLKANAIDMVVLVNKESASIIKIVDLRPWE
;
A
#
# COMPACT_ATOMS: atom_id res chain seq x y z
N MET A 1 -42.50 14.95 -1.10
CA MET A 1 -41.33 14.63 -0.25
C MET A 1 -41.01 15.82 0.65
N SER A 2 -40.65 15.60 1.93
CA SER A 2 -40.31 16.69 2.86
C SER A 2 -38.95 17.31 2.55
N LYS A 3 -38.72 18.58 2.93
CA LYS A 3 -37.41 19.26 2.74
C LYS A 3 -36.28 18.54 3.49
N ARG A 4 -36.59 18.02 4.68
CA ARG A 4 -35.73 17.14 5.49
C ARG A 4 -35.26 15.90 4.73
N LEU A 5 -36.17 15.16 4.11
CA LEU A 5 -35.84 13.95 3.34
C LEU A 5 -35.11 14.29 2.03
N LYS A 6 -35.47 15.41 1.38
CA LYS A 6 -34.74 15.89 0.19
C LYS A 6 -33.28 16.20 0.53
N PHE A 7 -33.02 16.92 1.63
CA PHE A 7 -31.66 17.23 2.08
C PHE A 7 -30.86 15.95 2.35
N PHE A 8 -31.41 15.01 3.14
CA PHE A 8 -30.76 13.74 3.43
C PHE A 8 -30.37 12.96 2.17
N LEU A 9 -31.30 12.77 1.24
CA LEU A 9 -31.02 12.01 0.01
C LEU A 9 -30.00 12.73 -0.90
N SER A 10 -30.04 14.06 -1.00
CA SER A 10 -29.03 14.81 -1.76
C SER A 10 -27.64 14.76 -1.11
N HIS A 11 -27.56 14.82 0.22
CA HIS A 11 -26.30 14.71 0.96
C HIS A 11 -25.73 13.29 0.84
N LEU A 12 -26.54 12.25 1.10
CA LEU A 12 -26.15 10.85 0.97
C LEU A 12 -25.63 10.51 -0.45
N SER A 13 -26.35 10.93 -1.50
CA SER A 13 -25.91 10.70 -2.88
C SER A 13 -24.60 11.41 -3.23
N LEU A 14 -24.36 12.61 -2.69
CA LEU A 14 -23.11 13.35 -2.89
C LEU A 14 -21.94 12.67 -2.14
N SER A 15 -22.12 12.31 -0.87
CA SER A 15 -21.11 11.60 -0.10
C SER A 15 -20.79 10.22 -0.69
N PHE A 16 -21.79 9.51 -1.23
CA PHE A 16 -21.58 8.26 -1.95
C PHE A 16 -20.80 8.46 -3.27
N LEU A 17 -21.12 9.49 -4.06
CA LEU A 17 -20.36 9.83 -5.28
C LEU A 17 -18.89 10.15 -4.96
N ILE A 18 -18.65 10.92 -3.90
CA ILE A 18 -17.30 11.23 -3.40
C ILE A 18 -16.58 9.94 -2.97
N ALA A 19 -17.25 9.06 -2.22
CA ALA A 19 -16.67 7.79 -1.80
C ALA A 19 -16.29 6.89 -3.00
N LEU A 20 -17.09 6.85 -4.07
CA LEU A 20 -16.74 6.13 -5.31
C LEU A 20 -15.47 6.69 -5.98
N LEU A 21 -15.28 8.01 -5.99
CA LEU A 21 -14.06 8.64 -6.52
C LEU A 21 -12.83 8.28 -5.66
N VAL A 22 -12.98 8.28 -4.33
CA VAL A 22 -11.91 7.86 -3.40
C VAL A 22 -11.61 6.36 -3.53
N ILE A 23 -12.60 5.50 -3.73
CA ILE A 23 -12.40 4.06 -4.03
C ILE A 23 -11.55 3.90 -5.31
N GLY A 24 -11.88 4.65 -6.36
CA GLY A 24 -11.11 4.67 -7.62
C GLY A 24 -9.64 5.03 -7.38
N LEU A 25 -9.38 6.15 -6.70
CA LEU A 25 -8.03 6.61 -6.39
C LEU A 25 -7.25 5.62 -5.51
N VAL A 26 -7.86 5.17 -4.41
CA VAL A 26 -7.18 4.33 -3.41
C VAL A 26 -6.86 2.94 -3.96
N PHE A 27 -7.83 2.23 -4.54
CA PHE A 27 -7.64 0.80 -4.87
C PHE A 27 -7.12 0.52 -6.28
N PHE A 28 -7.17 1.49 -7.21
CA PHE A 28 -6.62 1.31 -8.57
C PHE A 28 -5.30 2.05 -8.79
N ILE A 29 -4.99 3.10 -8.01
CA ILE A 29 -3.79 3.93 -8.21
C ILE A 29 -2.79 3.80 -7.05
N TRP A 30 -3.23 3.97 -5.80
CA TRP A 30 -2.30 3.96 -4.65
C TRP A 30 -2.05 2.56 -4.06
N TYR A 31 -3.06 1.70 -4.00
CA TYR A 31 -3.00 0.37 -3.40
C TYR A 31 -3.51 -0.73 -4.36
N PRO A 32 -2.89 -0.91 -5.55
CA PRO A 32 -3.31 -1.92 -6.51
C PRO A 32 -3.23 -3.33 -5.90
N SER A 33 -4.26 -4.15 -6.13
CA SER A 33 -4.36 -5.50 -5.55
C SER A 33 -3.16 -6.41 -5.92
N PRO A 34 -2.54 -7.12 -4.95
CA PRO A 34 -2.99 -7.37 -3.56
C PRO A 34 -2.46 -6.38 -2.50
N LEU A 35 -1.84 -5.27 -2.88
CA LEU A 35 -1.09 -4.42 -1.92
C LEU A 35 -1.96 -3.69 -0.88
N ALA A 36 -3.25 -3.49 -1.17
CA ALA A 36 -4.23 -3.04 -0.17
C ALA A 36 -4.30 -3.99 1.04
N THR A 37 -4.30 -5.30 0.79
CA THR A 37 -4.26 -6.36 1.82
C THR A 37 -2.90 -6.38 2.52
N ALA A 38 -1.81 -6.29 1.75
CA ALA A 38 -0.44 -6.35 2.29
C ALA A 38 -0.11 -5.23 3.31
N VAL A 39 -0.68 -4.04 3.10
CA VAL A 39 -0.53 -2.88 3.99
C VAL A 39 -1.68 -2.76 5.02
N GLY A 40 -2.82 -3.41 4.80
CA GLY A 40 -3.97 -3.37 5.72
C GLY A 40 -4.82 -2.10 5.65
N VAL A 41 -4.73 -1.33 4.56
CA VAL A 41 -5.40 0.00 4.42
C VAL A 41 -6.92 -0.04 4.59
N THR A 42 -7.54 -1.19 4.33
CA THR A 42 -8.99 -1.40 4.29
C THR A 42 -9.71 -0.91 5.56
N HIS A 43 -9.11 -1.05 6.75
CA HIS A 43 -9.73 -0.58 8.00
C HIS A 43 -9.83 0.96 8.08
N ILE A 44 -8.78 1.67 7.66
CA ILE A 44 -8.75 3.14 7.62
C ILE A 44 -9.76 3.64 6.56
N PHE A 45 -9.79 2.98 5.40
CA PHE A 45 -10.74 3.29 4.33
C PHE A 45 -12.21 3.07 4.77
N LEU A 46 -12.52 1.96 5.45
CA LEU A 46 -13.87 1.69 5.96
C LEU A 46 -14.31 2.71 7.02
N MET A 47 -13.39 3.14 7.90
CA MET A 47 -13.68 4.19 8.89
C MET A 47 -14.08 5.51 8.22
N LEU A 48 -13.33 5.93 7.19
CA LEU A 48 -13.67 7.09 6.35
C LEU A 48 -15.07 6.93 5.75
N LEU A 49 -15.37 5.79 5.11
CA LEU A 49 -16.67 5.55 4.47
C LEU A 49 -17.83 5.58 5.48
N VAL A 50 -17.66 5.08 6.71
CA VAL A 50 -18.68 5.17 7.77
C VAL A 50 -18.91 6.63 8.20
N ILE A 51 -17.85 7.42 8.39
CA ILE A 51 -17.97 8.82 8.78
C ILE A 51 -18.68 9.63 7.68
N ASP A 52 -18.22 9.50 6.44
CA ASP A 52 -18.66 10.32 5.33
C ASP A 52 -20.02 9.91 4.73
N VAL A 53 -20.23 8.62 4.47
CA VAL A 53 -21.43 8.15 3.76
C VAL A 53 -22.58 7.89 4.71
N ILE A 54 -22.31 7.55 5.98
CA ILE A 54 -23.34 7.19 6.96
C ILE A 54 -23.53 8.31 7.99
N LEU A 55 -22.51 8.64 8.78
CA LEU A 55 -22.68 9.52 9.95
C LEU A 55 -23.01 10.98 9.54
N GLY A 56 -22.30 11.55 8.57
CA GLY A 56 -22.55 12.92 8.09
C GLY A 56 -24.00 13.14 7.62
N PRO A 57 -24.50 12.38 6.63
CA PRO A 57 -25.90 12.45 6.18
C PRO A 57 -26.91 12.13 7.29
N PHE A 58 -26.64 11.15 8.17
CA PHE A 58 -27.53 10.81 9.28
C PHE A 58 -27.65 11.93 10.33
N LEU A 59 -26.53 12.56 10.72
CA LEU A 59 -26.54 13.74 11.59
C LEU A 59 -27.29 14.91 10.93
N GLY A 60 -27.06 15.13 9.63
CA GLY A 60 -27.82 16.10 8.83
C GLY A 60 -29.33 15.82 8.87
N LEU A 61 -29.74 14.56 8.69
CA LEU A 61 -31.14 14.13 8.80
C LEU A 61 -31.71 14.37 10.20
N LEU A 62 -30.98 14.04 11.27
CA LEU A 62 -31.42 14.24 12.64
C LEU A 62 -31.63 15.72 12.98
N VAL A 63 -30.67 16.58 12.60
CA VAL A 63 -30.66 18.01 12.95
C VAL A 63 -31.62 18.85 12.10
N TYR A 64 -31.99 18.39 10.90
CA TYR A 64 -32.84 19.15 9.98
C TYR A 64 -34.27 19.34 10.50
N LYS A 65 -34.56 20.54 11.02
CA LYS A 65 -35.89 21.01 11.40
C LYS A 65 -36.21 22.33 10.69
N GLU A 66 -37.29 22.33 9.91
CA GLU A 66 -37.75 23.53 9.20
C GLU A 66 -38.13 24.65 10.19
N GLY A 67 -37.84 25.90 9.84
CA GLY A 67 -38.01 27.07 10.72
C GLY A 67 -36.98 27.23 11.85
N LYS A 68 -36.08 26.27 12.09
CA LYS A 68 -35.01 26.39 13.09
C LYS A 68 -34.01 27.47 12.67
N LYS A 69 -33.91 28.57 13.44
CA LYS A 69 -33.04 29.73 13.14
C LYS A 69 -31.57 29.34 12.91
N THR A 70 -31.06 28.38 13.68
CA THR A 70 -29.66 27.91 13.58
C THR A 70 -29.39 26.93 12.44
N LEU A 71 -30.42 26.44 11.73
CA LEU A 71 -30.31 25.29 10.80
C LEU A 71 -29.15 25.40 9.81
N LYS A 72 -28.92 26.58 9.25
CA LYS A 72 -27.80 26.82 8.32
C LYS A 72 -26.45 26.59 8.99
N PHE A 73 -26.25 27.14 10.19
CA PHE A 73 -25.03 26.98 10.98
C PHE A 73 -24.83 25.51 11.37
N ASP A 74 -25.88 24.86 11.90
CA ASP A 74 -25.79 23.46 12.35
C ASP A 74 -25.38 22.51 11.21
N LEU A 75 -25.99 22.67 10.02
CA LEU A 75 -25.65 21.88 8.84
C LEU A 75 -24.26 22.23 8.28
N SER A 76 -23.86 23.51 8.28
CA SER A 76 -22.51 23.91 7.88
C SER A 76 -21.44 23.31 8.79
N VAL A 77 -21.66 23.23 10.11
CA VAL A 77 -20.73 22.59 11.05
C VAL A 77 -20.60 21.09 10.75
N ILE A 78 -21.70 20.39 10.52
CA ILE A 78 -21.67 18.96 10.13
C ILE A 78 -20.88 18.76 8.83
N ILE A 79 -21.15 19.57 7.81
CA ILE A 79 -20.48 19.47 6.50
C ILE A 79 -18.99 19.83 6.59
N LEU A 80 -18.60 20.83 7.39
CA LEU A 80 -17.20 21.21 7.60
C LEU A 80 -16.41 20.14 8.36
N ILE A 81 -16.99 19.56 9.42
CA ILE A 81 -16.38 18.43 10.15
C ILE A 81 -16.24 17.21 9.22
N GLN A 82 -17.24 16.93 8.40
CA GLN A 82 -17.18 15.87 7.39
C GLN A 82 -16.05 16.09 6.38
N ILE A 83 -15.96 17.28 5.76
CA ILE A 83 -14.88 17.61 4.82
C ILE A 83 -13.50 17.50 5.48
N ALA A 84 -13.36 17.92 6.75
CA ALA A 84 -12.11 17.79 7.49
C ALA A 84 -11.73 16.32 7.74
N ALA A 85 -12.70 15.46 8.09
CA ALA A 85 -12.50 14.03 8.28
C ALA A 85 -12.11 13.32 6.97
N LEU A 86 -12.79 13.65 5.87
CA LEU A 86 -12.48 13.16 4.52
C LEU A 86 -11.05 13.53 4.11
N CYS A 87 -10.69 14.82 4.23
CA CYS A 87 -9.36 15.32 3.87
C CYS A 87 -8.26 14.67 4.72
N TYR A 88 -8.48 14.53 6.03
CA TYR A 88 -7.54 13.83 6.93
C TYR A 88 -7.39 12.36 6.57
N GLY A 89 -8.51 11.64 6.35
CA GLY A 89 -8.49 10.22 5.98
C GLY A 89 -7.80 9.97 4.65
N VAL A 90 -8.10 10.77 3.61
CA VAL A 90 -7.42 10.68 2.30
C VAL A 90 -5.93 11.00 2.43
N PHE A 91 -5.55 12.00 3.24
CA PHE A 91 -4.14 12.30 3.49
C PHE A 91 -3.40 11.15 4.20
N SER A 92 -3.98 10.58 5.27
CA SER A 92 -3.41 9.43 5.97
C SER A 92 -3.24 8.21 5.06
N ILE A 93 -4.20 7.98 4.16
CA ILE A 93 -4.14 6.91 3.14
C ILE A 93 -3.07 7.23 2.07
N GLU A 94 -2.87 8.49 1.67
CA GLU A 94 -1.80 8.86 0.74
C GLU A 94 -0.40 8.68 1.36
N GLN A 95 -0.24 9.02 2.65
CA GLN A 95 1.04 8.85 3.35
C GLN A 95 1.37 7.37 3.60
N GLY A 96 0.36 6.55 3.90
CA GLY A 96 0.53 5.11 4.16
C GLY A 96 0.67 4.23 2.92
N ARG A 97 0.74 4.78 1.70
CA ARG A 97 0.67 3.99 0.45
C ARG A 97 2.00 3.31 0.09
N PRO A 98 1.98 2.13 -0.56
CA PRO A 98 3.15 1.54 -1.19
C PRO A 98 3.89 2.55 -2.09
N ALA A 99 5.17 2.78 -1.80
CA ALA A 99 6.04 3.66 -2.55
C ALA A 99 7.14 2.88 -3.27
N TRP A 100 7.76 1.92 -2.58
CA TRP A 100 8.78 1.04 -3.15
C TRP A 100 8.57 -0.43 -2.80
N LEU A 101 9.07 -1.28 -3.69
CA LEU A 101 9.14 -2.73 -3.57
C LEU A 101 10.61 -3.10 -3.80
N VAL A 102 11.38 -3.12 -2.72
CA VAL A 102 12.85 -3.14 -2.79
C VAL A 102 13.35 -4.56 -2.59
N PHE A 103 14.13 -5.09 -3.53
CA PHE A 103 14.84 -6.36 -3.33
C PHE A 103 16.02 -6.16 -2.37
N HIS A 104 16.02 -6.89 -1.26
CA HIS A 104 17.05 -6.85 -0.23
C HIS A 104 17.39 -8.26 0.27
N ALA A 105 18.70 -8.58 0.28
CA ALA A 105 19.34 -9.84 0.69
C ALA A 105 18.84 -11.15 0.02
N ASP A 106 17.58 -11.49 0.25
CA ASP A 106 16.89 -12.74 -0.08
C ASP A 106 15.38 -12.55 -0.38
N ARG A 107 14.81 -11.36 -0.14
CA ARG A 107 13.37 -11.06 -0.30
C ARG A 107 13.12 -9.71 -0.95
N PHE A 108 11.86 -9.41 -1.27
CA PHE A 108 11.40 -8.03 -1.43
C PHE A 108 10.85 -7.50 -0.11
N GLU A 109 10.97 -6.20 0.10
CA GLU A 109 10.36 -5.46 1.21
C GLU A 109 9.46 -4.34 0.65
N LEU A 110 8.22 -4.27 1.13
CA LEU A 110 7.29 -3.18 0.81
C LEU A 110 7.59 -1.99 1.72
N VAL A 111 7.90 -0.85 1.12
CA VAL A 111 8.17 0.41 1.82
C VAL A 111 7.03 1.37 1.52
N ARG A 112 6.31 1.82 2.56
CA ARG A 112 5.28 2.85 2.43
C ARG A 112 5.92 4.23 2.31
N LYS A 113 5.22 5.20 1.72
CA LYS A 113 5.71 6.59 1.58
C LYS A 113 6.16 7.18 2.93
N ASN A 114 5.45 6.92 4.01
CA ASN A 114 5.79 7.39 5.36
C ASN A 114 6.86 6.55 6.11
N ASP A 115 7.32 5.44 5.52
CA ASP A 115 8.41 4.61 6.07
C ASP A 115 9.78 4.96 5.43
N ILE A 116 9.84 5.91 4.50
CA ILE A 116 11.06 6.28 3.78
C ILE A 116 11.88 7.27 4.60
N ILE A 117 13.17 6.96 4.72
CA ILE A 117 14.19 7.76 5.38
C ILE A 117 14.82 8.69 4.33
N LEU A 118 14.76 9.99 4.56
CA LEU A 118 15.08 11.04 3.57
C LEU A 118 16.33 11.85 3.93
N GLU A 119 16.95 11.59 5.09
CA GLU A 119 18.10 12.33 5.62
C GLU A 119 19.32 12.35 4.69
N ASN A 120 19.43 11.38 3.78
CA ASN A 120 20.49 11.28 2.78
C ASN A 120 19.95 11.34 1.33
N ILE A 121 18.74 11.87 1.09
CA ILE A 121 18.06 11.75 -0.22
C ILE A 121 18.90 12.32 -1.38
N ASP A 122 19.69 13.37 -1.15
CA ASP A 122 20.60 13.97 -2.13
C ASP A 122 21.71 13.02 -2.60
N GLN A 123 22.00 11.95 -1.83
CA GLN A 123 22.96 10.90 -2.18
C GLN A 123 22.33 9.77 -3.00
N ALA A 124 21.00 9.72 -3.09
CA ALA A 124 20.28 8.76 -3.94
C ALA A 124 20.42 9.13 -5.42
N GLN A 125 20.35 8.14 -6.31
CA GLN A 125 20.30 8.39 -7.76
C GLN A 125 19.02 9.16 -8.11
N PRO A 126 19.01 10.09 -9.08
CA PRO A 126 17.87 10.99 -9.33
C PRO A 126 16.51 10.29 -9.50
N GLN A 127 16.45 9.09 -10.10
CA GLN A 127 15.19 8.36 -10.25
C GLN A 127 14.64 7.74 -8.95
N PHE A 128 15.44 7.73 -7.88
CA PHE A 128 15.04 7.28 -6.52
C PHE A 128 14.82 8.44 -5.55
N GLN A 129 15.12 9.68 -5.94
CA GLN A 129 14.87 10.89 -5.14
C GLN A 129 13.39 11.29 -5.08
N GLN A 130 12.57 10.79 -6.00
CA GLN A 130 11.14 11.11 -6.10
C GLN A 130 10.28 9.85 -5.99
N ILE A 131 9.13 9.98 -5.33
CA ILE A 131 8.17 8.90 -5.13
C ILE A 131 7.05 9.03 -6.17
N SER A 132 6.86 8.01 -7.02
CA SER A 132 5.74 7.97 -7.97
C SER A 132 4.38 8.24 -7.30
N TRP A 133 3.50 8.97 -8.00
CA TRP A 133 2.12 9.20 -7.59
C TRP A 133 1.15 8.09 -7.99
N THR A 134 1.54 7.21 -8.92
CA THR A 134 0.63 6.27 -9.62
C THR A 134 0.79 4.80 -9.21
N GLY A 135 1.55 4.53 -8.14
CA GLY A 135 1.80 3.20 -7.59
C GLY A 135 3.26 3.00 -7.20
N PRO A 136 3.60 1.87 -6.55
CA PRO A 136 4.97 1.60 -6.12
C PRO A 136 5.90 1.25 -7.28
N GLN A 137 7.18 1.61 -7.13
CA GLN A 137 8.25 1.27 -8.06
C GLN A 137 9.16 0.17 -7.49
N PHE A 138 9.88 -0.54 -8.36
CA PHE A 138 10.85 -1.56 -7.94
C PHE A 138 12.27 -1.02 -7.90
N ALA A 139 13.01 -1.37 -6.85
CA ALA A 139 14.43 -1.07 -6.68
C ALA A 139 15.15 -2.28 -6.06
N ALA A 140 16.46 -2.19 -5.87
CA ALA A 140 17.21 -3.12 -5.02
C ALA A 140 18.19 -2.38 -4.12
N VAL A 141 18.51 -2.96 -2.96
CA VAL A 141 19.57 -2.44 -2.09
C VAL A 141 20.95 -2.77 -2.68
N LYS A 142 21.82 -1.76 -2.80
CA LYS A 142 23.20 -1.89 -3.25
C LYS A 142 23.97 -2.90 -2.40
N LEU A 143 24.56 -3.90 -3.06
CA LEU A 143 25.44 -4.88 -2.44
C LEU A 143 26.56 -4.21 -1.63
N ALA A 144 26.72 -4.63 -0.38
CA ALA A 144 27.87 -4.28 0.44
C ALA A 144 29.18 -4.76 -0.21
N VAL A 145 30.17 -3.86 -0.32
CA VAL A 145 31.43 -4.13 -1.05
C VAL A 145 32.48 -4.86 -0.20
N SER A 146 32.24 -5.02 1.11
CA SER A 146 33.10 -5.77 2.01
C SER A 146 32.29 -6.53 3.07
N PRO A 147 32.85 -7.61 3.67
CA PRO A 147 32.25 -8.28 4.82
C PRO A 147 32.01 -7.33 6.00
N GLN A 148 32.94 -6.41 6.26
CA GLN A 148 32.83 -5.41 7.33
C GLN A 148 31.64 -4.49 7.11
N GLN A 149 31.40 -4.03 5.87
CA GLN A 149 30.22 -3.22 5.55
C GLN A 149 28.95 -4.03 5.77
N ARG A 150 28.90 -5.29 5.31
CA ARG A 150 27.71 -6.16 5.52
C ARG A 150 27.41 -6.39 7.00
N GLN A 151 28.44 -6.57 7.83
CA GLN A 151 28.27 -6.72 9.28
C GLN A 151 27.77 -5.42 9.92
N ASN A 152 28.30 -4.26 9.53
CA ASN A 152 27.84 -2.97 10.03
C ASN A 152 26.39 -2.67 9.59
N ASP A 153 26.08 -2.91 8.32
CA ASP A 153 24.73 -2.81 7.76
C ASP A 153 23.74 -3.64 8.60
N MET A 154 23.98 -4.95 8.75
CA MET A 154 23.15 -5.86 9.55
C MET A 154 23.02 -5.40 11.02
N PHE A 155 24.09 -4.88 11.63
CA PHE A 155 24.07 -4.37 13.00
C PHE A 155 23.22 -3.10 13.12
N THR A 156 23.29 -2.19 12.13
CA THR A 156 22.40 -1.03 12.04
C THR A 156 20.94 -1.43 11.87
N GLU A 157 20.64 -2.45 11.06
CA GLU A 157 19.26 -2.92 10.87
C GLU A 157 18.69 -3.56 12.15
N VAL A 158 19.46 -4.42 12.81
CA VAL A 158 19.02 -5.15 14.01
C VAL A 158 18.85 -4.23 15.22
N LEU A 159 19.76 -3.26 15.44
CA LEU A 159 19.65 -2.33 16.58
C LEU A 159 18.79 -1.10 16.29
N GLY A 160 18.76 -0.61 15.05
CA GLY A 160 17.97 0.55 14.66
C GLY A 160 16.51 0.23 14.34
N GLY A 161 16.17 -1.04 14.12
CA GLY A 161 14.84 -1.46 13.66
C GLY A 161 14.49 -0.97 12.24
N ILE A 162 15.49 -0.50 11.50
CA ILE A 162 15.38 0.21 10.23
C ILE A 162 16.03 -0.63 9.14
N SER A 163 15.28 -0.97 8.11
CA SER A 163 15.79 -1.73 6.95
C SER A 163 16.58 -0.83 6.00
N LEU A 164 17.62 -1.34 5.35
CA LEU A 164 18.25 -0.68 4.21
C LEU A 164 17.28 -0.49 3.04
N ALA A 165 16.18 -1.25 2.99
CA ALA A 165 15.09 -1.01 2.04
C ALA A 165 14.41 0.35 2.26
N GLN A 166 14.43 0.93 3.46
CA GLN A 166 13.82 2.24 3.76
C GLN A 166 14.68 3.44 3.31
N ARG A 167 15.88 3.19 2.77
CA ARG A 167 16.94 4.19 2.51
C ARG A 167 17.24 4.37 1.02
N PRO A 168 16.69 5.39 0.32
CA PRO A 168 16.91 5.60 -1.11
C PRO A 168 18.38 5.84 -1.50
N GLU A 169 19.22 6.32 -0.58
CA GLU A 169 20.68 6.43 -0.79
C GLU A 169 21.36 5.07 -1.01
N ARG A 170 20.68 3.98 -0.64
CA ARG A 170 21.12 2.60 -0.87
C ARG A 170 20.56 2.01 -2.17
N TYR A 171 19.67 2.69 -2.90
CA TYR A 171 18.98 2.09 -4.04
C TYR A 171 19.84 1.99 -5.30
N VAL A 172 19.67 0.87 -6.00
CA VAL A 172 20.13 0.62 -7.36
C VAL A 172 19.00 0.03 -8.19
N GLU A 173 19.20 0.00 -9.50
CA GLU A 173 18.29 -0.68 -10.43
C GLU A 173 18.05 -2.13 -10.00
N LEU A 174 16.79 -2.59 -10.05
CA LEU A 174 16.46 -4.01 -9.90
C LEU A 174 17.26 -4.88 -10.90
N THR A 175 17.61 -4.31 -12.06
CA THR A 175 18.42 -4.98 -13.09
C THR A 175 19.84 -5.34 -12.63
N GLN A 176 20.39 -4.67 -11.60
CA GLN A 176 21.68 -5.00 -11.00
C GLN A 176 21.57 -6.20 -10.04
N ALA A 177 20.41 -6.41 -9.42
CA ALA A 177 20.16 -7.53 -8.50
C ALA A 177 19.82 -8.86 -9.20
N LYS A 178 19.76 -8.93 -10.53
CA LYS A 178 19.34 -10.11 -11.31
C LYS A 178 20.02 -11.43 -10.87
N ASN A 179 21.30 -11.39 -10.55
CA ASN A 179 22.04 -12.58 -10.11
C ASN A 179 21.66 -13.03 -8.69
N GLN A 180 21.36 -12.08 -7.79
CA GLN A 180 20.83 -12.42 -6.46
C GLN A 180 19.41 -12.97 -6.56
N ILE A 181 18.55 -12.36 -7.38
CA ILE A 181 17.18 -12.83 -7.67
C ILE A 181 17.22 -14.28 -8.20
N ARG A 182 18.09 -14.57 -9.18
CA ARG A 182 18.35 -15.95 -9.67
C ARG A 182 18.80 -16.92 -8.58
N GLN A 183 19.68 -16.50 -7.69
CA GLN A 183 20.23 -17.35 -6.62
C GLN A 183 19.23 -17.59 -5.48
N ARG A 184 18.34 -16.63 -5.21
CA ARG A 184 17.40 -16.63 -4.09
C ARG A 184 16.01 -17.14 -4.44
N ALA A 185 15.60 -17.10 -5.71
CA ALA A 185 14.24 -17.48 -6.09
C ALA A 185 13.96 -18.98 -5.86
N LEU A 186 12.94 -19.25 -5.06
CA LEU A 186 12.51 -20.56 -4.56
C LEU A 186 11.61 -21.29 -5.57
N GLN A 187 11.47 -22.61 -5.46
CA GLN A 187 10.64 -23.40 -6.37
C GLN A 187 9.16 -23.19 -6.06
N LEU A 188 8.31 -23.07 -7.08
CA LEU A 188 6.87 -22.81 -6.89
C LEU A 188 6.16 -23.84 -5.99
N LYS A 189 6.63 -25.09 -5.97
CA LYS A 189 6.09 -26.14 -5.11
C LYS A 189 6.29 -25.86 -3.61
N GLU A 190 7.30 -25.06 -3.23
CA GLU A 190 7.53 -24.67 -1.83
C GLU A 190 6.38 -23.81 -1.28
N LEU A 191 5.57 -23.18 -2.13
CA LEU A 191 4.35 -22.45 -1.73
C LEU A 191 3.27 -23.38 -1.13
N GLU A 192 3.26 -24.67 -1.50
CA GLU A 192 2.35 -25.68 -0.92
C GLU A 192 2.65 -25.97 0.57
N GLN A 193 3.75 -25.46 1.13
CA GLN A 193 4.07 -25.59 2.57
C GLN A 193 3.25 -24.60 3.42
N TYR A 194 2.95 -23.41 2.90
CA TYR A 194 2.34 -22.29 3.64
C TYR A 194 0.94 -21.92 3.12
N ASN A 195 0.47 -22.60 2.07
CA ASN A 195 -0.79 -22.30 1.38
C ASN A 195 -1.50 -23.60 1.01
N SER A 196 -2.83 -23.58 0.97
CA SER A 196 -3.57 -24.73 0.44
C SER A 196 -3.24 -24.94 -1.04
N LYS A 197 -2.90 -26.18 -1.39
CA LYS A 197 -2.49 -26.56 -2.75
C LYS A 197 -3.47 -26.08 -3.83
N THR A 198 -4.78 -26.19 -3.60
CA THR A 198 -5.82 -25.74 -4.53
C THR A 198 -5.82 -24.23 -4.79
N HIS A 199 -5.39 -23.42 -3.80
CA HIS A 199 -5.22 -21.98 -3.97
C HIS A 199 -3.93 -21.67 -4.74
N VAL A 200 -2.82 -22.37 -4.44
CA VAL A 200 -1.56 -22.27 -5.20
C VAL A 200 -1.76 -22.63 -6.67
N GLU A 201 -2.34 -23.79 -6.98
CA GLU A 201 -2.60 -24.25 -8.35
C GLU A 201 -3.48 -23.25 -9.12
N LYS A 202 -4.54 -22.72 -8.49
CA LYS A 202 -5.41 -21.71 -9.09
C LYS A 202 -4.67 -20.40 -9.39
N THR A 203 -3.89 -19.89 -8.43
CA THR A 203 -3.12 -18.64 -8.61
C THR A 203 -2.04 -18.79 -9.67
N LEU A 204 -1.32 -19.92 -9.72
CA LEU A 204 -0.26 -20.13 -10.71
C LEU A 204 -0.80 -20.28 -12.14
N ALA A 205 -2.03 -20.79 -12.31
CA ALA A 205 -2.69 -20.88 -13.61
C ALA A 205 -2.93 -19.50 -14.28
N GLU A 206 -3.07 -18.42 -13.50
CA GLU A 206 -3.15 -17.05 -14.04
C GLU A 206 -1.79 -16.52 -14.56
N TYR A 207 -0.67 -17.07 -14.09
CA TYR A 207 0.69 -16.54 -14.32
C TYR A 207 1.67 -17.59 -14.90
N PRO A 208 1.35 -18.26 -16.03
CA PRO A 208 2.13 -19.39 -16.59
C PRO A 208 3.56 -19.04 -17.08
N LYS A 209 3.99 -17.79 -16.95
CA LYS A 209 5.39 -17.35 -17.18
C LYS A 209 6.25 -17.39 -15.92
N ALA A 210 5.64 -17.52 -14.75
CA ALA A 210 6.36 -17.71 -13.49
C ALA A 210 6.84 -19.16 -13.37
N ASN A 211 8.06 -19.35 -12.89
CA ASN A 211 8.64 -20.68 -12.59
C ASN A 211 9.42 -20.71 -11.26
N ALA A 212 9.52 -19.57 -10.58
CA ALA A 212 10.07 -19.46 -9.24
C ALA A 212 9.39 -18.29 -8.51
N TRP A 213 9.68 -18.14 -7.21
CA TRP A 213 9.12 -17.06 -6.39
C TRP A 213 10.12 -16.49 -5.39
N LEU A 214 9.80 -15.32 -4.86
CA LEU A 214 10.52 -14.66 -3.76
C LEU A 214 9.50 -14.12 -2.75
N PRO A 215 9.81 -14.10 -1.44
CA PRO A 215 8.95 -13.45 -0.45
C PRO A 215 8.82 -11.95 -0.71
N LEU A 216 7.65 -11.39 -0.39
CA LEU A 216 7.45 -9.96 -0.17
C LEU A 216 7.05 -9.73 1.28
N LYS A 217 7.97 -9.19 2.08
CA LYS A 217 7.68 -8.70 3.42
C LYS A 217 6.86 -7.41 3.33
N ALA A 218 5.80 -7.29 4.11
CA ALA A 218 4.93 -6.11 4.15
C ALA A 218 4.58 -5.68 5.59
N ASN A 219 3.70 -4.69 5.75
CA ASN A 219 3.39 -4.11 7.07
C ASN A 219 2.29 -4.85 7.84
N ALA A 220 1.39 -5.56 7.15
CA ALA A 220 0.23 -6.22 7.76
C ALA A 220 0.12 -7.70 7.40
N ILE A 221 0.30 -8.05 6.11
CA ILE A 221 0.21 -9.43 5.62
C ILE A 221 1.29 -9.64 4.57
N ASP A 222 2.18 -10.61 4.81
CA ASP A 222 3.26 -10.96 3.87
C ASP A 222 2.72 -11.70 2.64
N MET A 223 3.39 -11.47 1.50
CA MET A 223 2.93 -11.81 0.16
C MET A 223 4.03 -12.53 -0.63
N VAL A 224 3.72 -12.95 -1.86
CA VAL A 224 4.64 -13.64 -2.75
C VAL A 224 4.85 -12.84 -4.05
N VAL A 225 6.11 -12.68 -4.46
CA VAL A 225 6.50 -12.19 -5.78
C VAL A 225 6.79 -13.38 -6.68
N LEU A 226 5.91 -13.63 -7.65
CA LEU A 226 6.14 -14.60 -8.72
C LEU A 226 7.16 -14.02 -9.71
N VAL A 227 8.17 -14.81 -10.07
CA VAL A 227 9.24 -14.41 -10.98
C VAL A 227 9.48 -15.46 -12.06
N ASN A 228 10.06 -15.02 -13.19
CA ASN A 228 10.76 -15.94 -14.08
C ASN A 228 12.25 -15.95 -13.71
N LYS A 229 12.77 -17.12 -13.34
CA LYS A 229 14.11 -17.29 -12.76
C LYS A 229 15.22 -17.01 -13.78
N GLU A 230 15.07 -17.44 -15.03
CA GLU A 230 16.09 -17.32 -16.07
C GLU A 230 16.31 -15.85 -16.46
N SER A 231 15.22 -15.11 -16.69
CA SER A 231 15.28 -13.67 -17.00
C SER A 231 15.52 -12.78 -15.78
N ALA A 232 15.24 -13.30 -14.57
CA ALA A 232 15.09 -12.54 -13.33
C ALA A 232 14.06 -11.38 -13.44
N SER A 233 12.97 -11.62 -14.18
CA SER A 233 11.86 -10.67 -14.31
C SER A 233 10.74 -10.97 -13.30
N ILE A 234 10.15 -9.90 -12.76
CA ILE A 234 8.95 -9.99 -11.92
C ILE A 234 7.74 -10.21 -12.82
N ILE A 235 6.91 -11.20 -12.48
CA ILE A 235 5.69 -11.53 -13.21
C ILE A 235 4.48 -10.89 -12.53
N LYS A 236 4.29 -11.14 -11.22
CA LYS A 236 3.15 -10.62 -10.45
C LYS A 236 3.42 -10.73 -8.94
N ILE A 237 2.81 -9.85 -8.15
CA ILE A 237 2.67 -10.00 -6.70
C ILE A 237 1.30 -10.62 -6.43
N VAL A 238 1.25 -11.72 -5.68
CA VAL A 238 0.03 -12.53 -5.46
C VAL A 238 -0.26 -12.73 -3.97
N ASP A 239 -1.54 -12.95 -3.66
CA ASP A 239 -2.03 -13.21 -2.30
C ASP A 239 -1.84 -14.69 -1.91
N LEU A 240 -0.56 -15.05 -1.77
CA LEU A 240 -0.05 -16.29 -1.20
C LEU A 240 0.94 -15.93 -0.08
N ARG A 241 1.06 -16.79 0.92
CA ARG A 241 1.99 -16.61 2.05
C ARG A 241 3.38 -17.19 1.74
N PRO A 242 4.46 -16.47 2.11
CA PRO A 242 5.83 -16.95 1.96
C PRO A 242 6.37 -17.74 3.18
N TRP A 243 5.62 -17.77 4.28
CA TRP A 243 5.87 -18.49 5.54
C TRP A 243 4.54 -18.66 6.30
N GLU A 244 4.53 -19.35 7.44
CA GLU A 244 3.40 -19.39 8.39
C GLU A 244 3.15 -18.03 9.07
#